data_AF-A0A662GYS8-F1
#
_entry.id   AF-A0A662GYS8-F1
#
_cell.length_a   1.000
_cell.length_b   1.000
_cell.length_c   1.000
_cell.angle_alpha   90.00
_cell.angle_beta   90.00
_cell.angle_gamma   90.00
#
_symmetry.space_group_name_H-M   'P 1'
#
loop_
_entity.id
_entity.type
_entity.pdbx_description
1 polymer ?
#
loop_
_entity_poly.entity_id
_entity_poly.type
_entity_poly.pdbx_seq_one_letter_code
_entity_poly.pdbx_strand_id
1 'polypeptide(L)'
;MKAYIVENVVGVLALNDQGEVVAVKRFDGEISQITEKLAELERGKIVDELADLISELKKKGFTEIIVEDEELGRNLAVWDKTLQIHVKPGNSVASLFREKLNSYLSKIGVSEEKYRELFYQIALELTKMKVREAAEKRDLFVAQAISAMDEVTKTINLFASRIREWYGLHFPEMDDIVKDHKDYVKLVYEIGERSNYTMEKLKDYDLPEDVLRKLVNAAKASMGASITEFDLQAMRSLAKLTLDLYDLRAALQEYIDEAMKEV
;
A
#
# COMPACT_ATOMS: atom_id res chain seq x y z
N MET A 1 -40.87 20.75 15.27
CA MET A 1 -40.74 19.48 16.03
C MET A 1 -39.33 18.95 15.84
N LYS A 2 -38.80 18.20 16.82
CA LYS A 2 -37.43 17.64 16.81
C LYS A 2 -37.44 16.17 16.39
N ALA A 3 -36.51 15.78 15.54
CA ALA A 3 -36.27 14.39 15.16
C ALA A 3 -34.80 14.01 15.40
N TYR A 4 -34.57 12.84 15.99
CA TYR A 4 -33.26 12.26 16.21
C TYR A 4 -33.03 11.21 15.14
N ILE A 5 -31.97 11.38 14.36
CA ILE A 5 -31.57 10.41 13.35
C ILE A 5 -30.67 9.38 13.99
N VAL A 6 -30.95 8.11 13.74
CA VAL A 6 -30.11 6.99 14.16
C VAL A 6 -29.83 6.11 12.95
N GLU A 7 -28.56 5.82 12.75
CA GLU A 7 -28.04 4.98 11.68
C GLU A 7 -27.84 3.56 12.20
N ASN A 8 -28.28 2.56 11.44
CA ASN A 8 -28.17 1.16 11.80
C ASN A 8 -28.01 0.30 10.53
N VAL A 9 -27.51 -0.93 10.68
CA VAL A 9 -27.34 -1.88 9.56
C VAL A 9 -28.63 -2.20 8.81
N VAL A 10 -29.80 -1.99 9.44
CA VAL A 10 -31.11 -2.18 8.79
C VAL A 10 -31.61 -0.95 8.03
N GLY A 11 -30.98 0.21 8.20
CA GLY A 11 -31.43 1.49 7.64
C GLY A 11 -31.20 2.70 8.53
N VAL A 12 -31.73 3.83 8.09
CA VAL A 12 -31.78 5.09 8.84
C VAL A 12 -33.16 5.28 9.45
N LEU A 13 -33.19 5.61 10.73
CA LEU A 13 -34.41 5.78 11.52
C LEU A 13 -34.50 7.20 12.07
N ALA A 14 -35.72 7.72 12.13
CA ALA A 14 -36.02 8.98 12.79
C ALA A 14 -36.89 8.73 14.02
N LEU A 15 -36.44 9.22 15.17
CA LEU A 15 -37.12 9.10 16.46
C LEU A 15 -37.57 10.49 16.95
N ASN A 16 -38.68 10.57 17.67
CA ASN A 16 -39.09 11.81 18.36
C ASN A 16 -38.37 11.96 19.72
N ASP A 17 -38.63 13.05 20.44
CA ASP A 17 -38.06 13.30 21.79
C ASP A 17 -38.41 12.21 22.83
N GLN A 18 -39.44 11.40 22.58
CA GLN A 18 -39.85 10.28 23.45
C GLN A 18 -39.20 8.95 23.06
N GLY A 19 -38.40 8.92 21.99
CA GLY A 19 -37.82 7.70 21.44
C GLY A 19 -38.82 6.86 20.63
N GLU A 20 -39.92 7.43 20.15
CA GLU A 20 -40.83 6.70 19.26
C GLU A 20 -40.40 6.88 17.80
N VAL A 21 -40.52 5.81 17.02
CA VAL A 21 -40.15 5.80 15.60
C VAL A 21 -41.18 6.60 14.80
N VAL A 22 -40.72 7.65 14.12
CA VAL A 22 -41.55 8.55 13.30
C VAL A 22 -41.49 8.19 11.82
N ALA A 23 -40.31 7.78 11.37
CA ALA A 23 -40.06 7.37 9.99
C ALA A 23 -38.84 6.43 9.94
N VAL A 24 -38.80 5.56 8.94
CA VAL A 24 -37.71 4.62 8.68
C VAL A 24 -37.49 4.53 7.18
N LYS A 25 -36.23 4.58 6.75
CA LYS A 25 -35.82 4.17 5.41
C LYS A 25 -34.84 3.02 5.57
N ARG A 26 -35.23 1.86 5.05
CA ARG A 26 -34.40 0.65 5.13
C ARG A 26 -33.38 0.67 4.02
N PHE A 27 -32.24 0.06 4.29
CA PHE A 27 -31.32 -0.28 3.21
C PHE A 27 -31.85 -1.52 2.50
N ASP A 28 -32.09 -1.37 1.21
CA ASP A 28 -32.43 -2.47 0.31
C ASP A 28 -31.23 -2.75 -0.61
N GLY A 29 -31.01 -4.02 -0.97
CA GLY A 29 -29.95 -4.42 -1.91
C GLY A 29 -29.05 -5.54 -1.37
N GLU A 30 -27.96 -5.77 -2.11
CA GLU A 30 -26.92 -6.73 -1.75
C GLU A 30 -26.08 -6.22 -0.56
N ILE A 31 -25.48 -7.12 0.22
CA ILE A 31 -24.65 -6.79 1.39
C ILE A 31 -23.56 -5.77 1.06
N SER A 32 -22.96 -5.88 -0.13
CA SER A 32 -21.93 -4.96 -0.62
C SER A 32 -22.45 -3.52 -0.76
N GLN A 33 -23.64 -3.33 -1.32
CA GLN A 33 -24.26 -2.01 -1.50
C GLN A 33 -24.62 -1.39 -0.15
N ILE A 34 -25.14 -2.19 0.78
CA ILE A 34 -25.44 -1.71 2.14
C ILE A 34 -24.15 -1.31 2.87
N THR A 35 -23.09 -2.12 2.71
CA THR A 35 -21.77 -1.84 3.29
C THR A 35 -21.18 -0.53 2.76
N GLU A 36 -21.29 -0.28 1.46
CA GLU A 36 -20.84 0.97 0.84
C GLU A 36 -21.59 2.17 1.40
N LYS A 37 -22.93 2.11 1.49
CA LYS A 37 -23.75 3.18 2.08
C LYS A 37 -23.39 3.45 3.54
N LEU A 38 -23.15 2.40 4.34
CA LEU A 38 -22.71 2.54 5.72
C LEU A 38 -21.31 3.17 5.83
N ALA A 39 -20.40 2.82 4.93
CA ALA A 39 -19.07 3.44 4.87
C ALA A 39 -19.15 4.92 4.44
N GLU A 40 -20.09 5.27 3.57
CA GLU A 40 -20.36 6.66 3.19
C GLU A 40 -20.94 7.47 4.35
N LEU A 41 -21.89 6.91 5.09
CA LEU A 41 -22.44 7.50 6.31
C LEU A 41 -21.37 7.71 7.38
N GLU A 42 -20.47 6.74 7.58
CA GLU A 42 -19.33 6.87 8.50
C GLU A 42 -18.36 8.01 8.10
N ARG A 43 -18.29 8.34 6.80
CA ARG A 43 -17.54 9.51 6.27
C ARG A 43 -18.38 10.80 6.29
N GLY A 44 -19.52 10.79 6.96
CA GLY A 44 -20.46 11.91 7.06
C GLY A 44 -21.19 12.26 5.75
N LYS A 45 -21.14 11.40 4.72
CA LYS A 45 -21.87 11.66 3.48
C LYS A 45 -23.37 11.40 3.65
N ILE A 46 -24.17 12.09 2.86
CA ILE A 46 -25.63 11.95 2.86
C ILE A 46 -26.00 10.93 1.78
N VAL A 47 -26.39 9.72 2.19
CA VAL A 47 -26.91 8.68 1.29
C VAL A 47 -28.38 8.94 0.92
N ASP A 48 -28.85 8.32 -0.16
CA ASP A 48 -30.21 8.51 -0.69
C ASP A 48 -31.30 8.25 0.36
N GLU A 49 -31.18 7.17 1.13
CA GLU A 49 -32.13 6.84 2.19
C GLU A 49 -32.22 7.92 3.28
N LEU A 50 -31.10 8.57 3.60
CA LEU A 50 -31.08 9.66 4.57
C LEU A 50 -31.72 10.92 3.99
N ALA A 51 -31.44 11.25 2.74
CA ALA A 51 -32.06 12.38 2.04
C ALA A 51 -33.59 12.22 1.94
N ASP A 52 -34.04 11.00 1.61
CA ASP A 52 -35.46 10.65 1.55
C ASP A 52 -36.13 10.70 2.92
N LEU A 53 -35.46 10.20 3.97
CA LEU A 53 -35.94 10.26 5.34
C LEU A 53 -36.16 11.72 5.77
N ILE A 54 -35.20 12.59 5.52
CA ILE A 54 -35.28 14.01 5.88
C ILE A 54 -36.40 14.71 5.10
N SER A 55 -36.52 14.43 3.81
CA SER A 55 -37.59 14.99 2.98
C SER A 55 -38.99 14.59 3.49
N GLU A 56 -39.15 13.35 3.97
CA GLU A 56 -40.39 12.89 4.61
C GLU A 56 -40.65 13.61 5.94
N LEU A 57 -39.62 13.78 6.77
CA LEU A 57 -39.71 14.49 8.04
C LEU A 57 -40.13 15.96 7.85
N LYS A 58 -39.61 16.64 6.84
CA LYS A 58 -40.01 18.01 6.50
C LYS A 58 -41.50 18.10 6.18
N LYS A 59 -42.03 17.17 5.37
CA LYS A 59 -43.47 17.10 5.05
C LYS A 59 -44.33 16.88 6.29
N LYS A 60 -43.80 16.19 7.30
CA LYS A 60 -44.45 15.98 8.61
C LYS A 60 -44.27 17.15 9.60
N GLY A 61 -43.59 18.23 9.22
CA GLY A 61 -43.41 19.43 10.06
C GLY A 61 -42.22 19.38 11.03
N PHE A 62 -41.26 18.47 10.82
CA PHE A 62 -40.01 18.46 11.57
C PHE A 62 -39.03 19.48 10.97
N THR A 63 -38.50 20.34 11.84
CA THR A 63 -37.64 21.49 11.48
C THR A 63 -36.28 21.42 12.16
N GLU A 64 -36.17 20.65 13.24
CA GLU A 64 -34.96 20.45 14.02
C GLU A 64 -34.52 18.99 13.89
N ILE A 65 -33.31 18.76 13.40
CA ILE A 65 -32.74 17.42 13.21
C ILE A 65 -31.52 17.27 14.12
N ILE A 66 -31.49 16.18 14.89
CA ILE A 66 -30.41 15.85 15.81
C ILE A 66 -29.67 14.63 15.27
N VAL A 67 -28.35 14.73 15.14
CA VAL A 67 -27.44 13.64 14.73
C VAL A 67 -26.34 13.44 15.77
N GLU A 68 -25.72 12.25 15.81
CA GLU A 68 -24.57 11.98 16.70
C GLU A 68 -23.22 12.35 16.06
N ASP A 69 -23.09 12.23 14.73
CA ASP A 69 -21.84 12.49 14.02
C ASP A 69 -21.67 13.96 13.61
N GLU A 70 -20.47 14.51 13.83
CA GLU A 70 -20.16 15.91 13.53
C GLU A 70 -20.06 16.20 12.03
N GLU A 71 -19.45 15.29 11.26
CA GLU A 71 -19.22 15.49 9.84
C GLU A 71 -20.54 15.40 9.06
N LEU A 72 -21.36 14.40 9.38
CA LEU A 72 -22.71 14.28 8.89
C LEU A 72 -23.54 15.51 9.23
N GLY A 73 -23.46 16.00 10.47
CA GLY A 73 -24.16 17.21 10.90
C GLY A 73 -23.75 18.44 10.09
N ARG A 74 -22.46 18.63 9.84
CA ARG A 74 -21.94 19.72 9.00
C ARG A 74 -22.46 19.59 7.56
N ASN A 75 -22.38 18.40 6.97
CA ASN A 75 -22.81 18.15 5.60
C ASN A 75 -24.32 18.36 5.43
N LEU A 76 -25.13 17.91 6.39
CA LEU A 76 -26.57 18.16 6.41
C LEU A 76 -26.92 19.64 6.51
N ALA A 77 -26.20 20.40 7.34
CA ALA A 77 -26.44 21.84 7.49
C ALA A 77 -26.11 22.62 6.21
N VAL A 78 -25.12 22.15 5.44
CA VAL A 78 -24.78 22.71 4.12
C VAL A 78 -25.82 22.30 3.07
N TRP A 79 -26.24 21.03 3.09
CA TRP A 79 -27.18 20.46 2.13
C TRP A 79 -28.56 21.10 2.19
N ASP A 80 -29.09 21.33 3.39
CA ASP A 80 -30.40 21.96 3.57
C ASP A 80 -30.42 23.03 4.67
N LYS A 81 -30.23 24.29 4.25
CA LYS A 81 -30.20 25.46 5.14
C LYS A 81 -31.54 25.77 5.83
N THR A 82 -32.63 25.12 5.42
CA THR A 82 -33.94 25.34 6.04
C THR A 82 -34.11 24.56 7.34
N LEU A 83 -33.24 23.58 7.59
CA LEU A 83 -33.24 22.74 8.77
C LEU A 83 -32.30 23.28 9.85
N GLN A 84 -32.74 23.19 11.10
CA GLN A 84 -31.86 23.42 12.25
C GLN A 84 -31.19 22.10 12.62
N ILE A 85 -29.92 21.95 12.23
CA ILE A 85 -29.13 20.76 12.53
C ILE A 85 -28.41 20.95 13.86
N HIS A 86 -28.56 19.98 14.77
CA HIS A 86 -27.85 19.93 16.03
C HIS A 86 -27.05 18.64 16.14
N VAL A 87 -25.76 18.74 16.42
CA VAL A 87 -24.93 17.57 16.71
C VAL A 87 -24.92 17.34 18.21
N LYS A 88 -25.39 16.17 18.64
CA LYS A 88 -25.42 15.75 20.05
C LYS A 88 -24.96 14.30 20.15
N PRO A 89 -23.64 14.06 20.25
CA PRO A 89 -23.09 12.73 20.45
C PRO A 89 -23.58 12.14 21.77
N GLY A 90 -23.95 10.85 21.78
CA GLY A 90 -24.36 10.16 23.01
C GLY A 90 -25.68 10.66 23.59
N ASN A 91 -26.56 11.24 22.78
CA ASN A 91 -27.86 11.72 23.26
C ASN A 91 -28.71 10.57 23.83
N SER A 92 -29.64 10.91 24.73
CA SER A 92 -30.45 9.94 25.45
C SER A 92 -31.37 9.11 24.54
N VAL A 93 -31.83 9.68 23.42
CA VAL A 93 -32.70 9.00 22.46
C VAL A 93 -31.94 7.92 21.69
N ALA A 94 -30.75 8.24 21.17
CA ALA A 94 -29.89 7.27 20.50
C ALA A 94 -29.39 6.18 21.47
N SER A 95 -29.10 6.54 22.72
CA SER A 95 -28.74 5.57 23.77
C SER A 95 -29.90 4.63 24.09
N LEU A 96 -31.12 5.16 24.23
CA LEU A 96 -32.33 4.36 24.41
C LEU A 96 -32.60 3.42 23.23
N PHE A 97 -32.32 3.88 22.00
CA PHE A 97 -32.41 3.05 20.80
C PHE A 97 -31.47 1.83 20.89
N ARG A 98 -30.20 2.05 21.26
CA ARG A 98 -29.21 0.98 21.44
C ARG A 98 -29.59 0.02 22.57
N GLU A 99 -30.04 0.54 23.72
CA GLU A 99 -30.46 -0.28 24.87
C GLU A 99 -31.66 -1.18 24.56
N LYS A 100 -32.64 -0.66 23.80
CA LYS A 100 -33.89 -1.38 23.50
C LYS A 100 -33.96 -1.84 22.05
N LEU A 101 -32.83 -2.13 21.41
CA LEU A 101 -32.72 -2.45 19.99
C LEU A 101 -33.75 -3.51 19.54
N ASN A 102 -33.87 -4.61 20.28
CA ASN A 102 -34.83 -5.69 19.97
C ASN A 102 -36.28 -5.21 19.87
N SER A 103 -36.67 -4.23 20.70
CA SER A 103 -38.02 -3.66 20.67
C SER A 103 -38.26 -2.81 19.41
N TYR A 104 -37.24 -2.07 18.96
CA TYR A 104 -37.29 -1.30 17.72
C TYR A 104 -37.27 -2.21 16.51
N LEU A 105 -36.42 -3.24 16.49
CA LEU A 105 -36.36 -4.27 15.44
C LEU A 105 -37.73 -4.93 15.24
N SER A 106 -38.39 -5.31 16.34
CA SER A 106 -39.75 -5.88 16.30
C SER A 106 -40.77 -4.91 15.71
N LYS A 107 -40.73 -3.63 16.09
CA LYS A 107 -41.62 -2.58 15.55
C LYS A 107 -41.42 -2.35 14.05
N ILE A 108 -40.19 -2.52 13.57
CA ILE A 108 -39.87 -2.46 12.14
C ILE A 108 -39.95 -3.85 11.47
N GLY A 109 -40.50 -4.87 12.12
CA GLY A 109 -40.71 -6.19 11.49
C GLY A 109 -39.42 -6.92 11.08
N VAL A 110 -38.31 -6.69 11.81
CA VAL A 110 -37.05 -7.43 11.64
C VAL A 110 -36.87 -8.34 12.86
N SER A 111 -36.67 -9.64 12.61
CA SER A 111 -36.37 -10.59 13.69
C SER A 111 -34.95 -10.41 14.20
N GLU A 112 -34.70 -10.74 15.46
CA GLU A 112 -33.36 -10.67 16.05
C GLU A 112 -32.37 -11.58 15.32
N GLU A 113 -32.81 -12.76 14.90
CA GLU A 113 -31.98 -13.70 14.13
C GLU A 113 -31.52 -13.12 12.79
N LYS A 114 -32.47 -12.56 12.02
CA LYS A 114 -32.17 -11.91 10.73
C LYS A 114 -31.29 -10.69 10.92
N TYR A 115 -31.50 -9.92 11.99
CA TYR A 115 -30.64 -8.79 12.34
C TYR A 115 -29.21 -9.24 12.61
N ARG A 116 -29.01 -10.29 13.41
CA ARG A 116 -27.68 -10.80 13.76
C ARG A 116 -26.95 -11.33 12.53
N GLU A 117 -27.64 -12.03 11.64
CA GLU A 117 -27.08 -12.51 10.37
C GLU A 117 -26.62 -11.34 9.49
N LEU A 118 -27.50 -10.37 9.27
CA LEU A 118 -27.20 -9.18 8.46
C LEU A 118 -26.06 -8.36 9.07
N PHE A 119 -26.09 -8.13 10.38
CA PHE A 119 -25.04 -7.43 11.11
C PHE A 119 -23.69 -8.12 10.94
N TYR A 120 -23.65 -9.45 11.10
CA TYR A 120 -22.41 -10.22 10.95
C TYR A 120 -21.84 -10.09 9.55
N GLN A 121 -22.68 -10.25 8.51
CA GLN A 121 -22.25 -10.17 7.12
C GLN A 121 -21.71 -8.78 6.76
N ILE A 122 -22.43 -7.72 7.15
CA ILE A 122 -21.99 -6.34 6.92
C ILE A 122 -20.72 -6.02 7.71
N ALA A 123 -20.63 -6.43 8.98
CA ALA A 123 -19.44 -6.18 9.79
C ALA A 123 -18.20 -6.85 9.19
N LEU A 124 -18.34 -8.07 8.68
CA LEU A 124 -17.27 -8.79 8.00
C LEU A 124 -16.85 -8.05 6.71
N GLU A 125 -17.81 -7.63 5.88
CA GLU A 125 -17.53 -6.97 4.61
C GLU A 125 -16.92 -5.58 4.80
N LEU A 126 -17.45 -4.79 5.75
CA LEU A 126 -16.91 -3.48 6.11
C LEU A 126 -15.47 -3.61 6.66
N THR A 127 -15.20 -4.65 7.45
CA THR A 127 -13.85 -4.93 7.95
C THR A 127 -12.88 -5.24 6.80
N LYS A 128 -13.28 -6.09 5.84
CA LYS A 128 -12.46 -6.38 4.65
C LYS A 128 -12.20 -5.11 3.84
N MET A 129 -13.22 -4.28 3.62
CA MET A 129 -13.11 -3.01 2.91
C MET A 129 -12.05 -2.11 3.57
N LYS A 130 -12.14 -1.90 4.89
CA LYS A 130 -11.18 -1.09 5.64
C LYS A 130 -9.76 -1.67 5.65
N VAL A 131 -9.62 -2.99 5.78
CA VAL A 131 -8.31 -3.66 5.72
C VAL A 131 -7.70 -3.47 4.33
N ARG A 132 -8.50 -3.60 3.28
CA ARG A 132 -8.05 -3.39 1.89
C ARG A 132 -7.62 -1.94 1.67
N GLU A 133 -8.42 -0.96 2.08
CA GLU A 133 -8.06 0.47 1.99
C GLU A 133 -6.75 0.78 2.75
N ALA A 134 -6.54 0.17 3.92
CA ALA A 134 -5.31 0.34 4.68
C ALA A 134 -4.09 -0.33 4.01
N ALA A 135 -4.29 -1.49 3.39
CA ALA A 135 -3.24 -2.24 2.70
C ALA A 135 -2.89 -1.64 1.31
N GLU A 136 -3.86 -0.99 0.65
CA GLU A 136 -3.67 -0.30 -0.63
C GLU A 136 -2.91 1.03 -0.50
N LYS A 137 -2.51 1.42 0.72
CA LYS A 137 -1.66 2.59 0.92
C LYS A 137 -0.34 2.42 0.17
N ARG A 138 -0.18 3.22 -0.90
CA ARG A 138 0.98 3.20 -1.80
C ARG A 138 2.31 3.30 -1.05
N ASP A 139 2.34 4.08 0.04
CA ASP A 139 3.49 4.22 0.95
C ASP A 139 4.03 2.89 1.46
N LEU A 140 3.17 1.90 1.74
CA LEU A 140 3.60 0.59 2.23
C LEU A 140 4.37 -0.17 1.16
N PHE A 141 3.93 -0.11 -0.10
CA PHE A 141 4.62 -0.75 -1.21
C PHE A 141 5.96 -0.06 -1.51
N VAL A 142 6.01 1.27 -1.45
CA VAL A 142 7.25 2.04 -1.61
C VAL A 142 8.26 1.68 -0.53
N ALA A 143 7.82 1.59 0.74
CA ALA A 143 8.70 1.20 1.85
C ALA A 143 9.31 -0.20 1.68
N GLN A 144 8.53 -1.15 1.14
CA GLN A 144 9.03 -2.49 0.82
C GLN A 144 10.05 -2.46 -0.32
N ALA A 145 9.80 -1.68 -1.37
CA ALA A 145 10.73 -1.56 -2.50
C ALA A 145 12.07 -0.94 -2.08
N ILE A 146 12.06 0.09 -1.23
CA ILE A 146 13.29 0.66 -0.65
C ILE A 146 14.06 -0.41 0.14
N SER A 147 13.37 -1.17 0.99
CA SER A 147 13.99 -2.24 1.77
C SER A 147 14.62 -3.31 0.88
N ALA A 148 13.93 -3.71 -0.19
CA ALA A 148 14.45 -4.65 -1.17
C ALA A 148 15.69 -4.11 -1.90
N MET A 149 15.69 -2.82 -2.28
CA MET A 149 16.84 -2.18 -2.93
C MET A 149 18.09 -2.17 -2.04
N ASP A 150 17.91 -1.94 -0.73
CA ASP A 150 18.99 -2.01 0.27
C ASP A 150 19.55 -3.44 0.40
N GLU A 151 18.69 -4.45 0.41
CA GLU A 151 19.09 -5.85 0.46
C GLU A 151 19.85 -6.29 -0.80
N VAL A 152 19.38 -5.86 -1.98
CA VAL A 152 20.08 -6.06 -3.25
C VAL A 152 21.47 -5.41 -3.19
N THR A 153 21.58 -4.19 -2.68
CA THR A 153 22.87 -3.49 -2.54
C THR A 153 23.83 -4.22 -1.62
N LYS A 154 23.36 -4.73 -0.47
CA LYS A 154 24.17 -5.57 0.43
C LYS A 154 24.65 -6.84 -0.26
N THR A 155 23.78 -7.47 -1.04
CA THR A 155 24.07 -8.72 -1.76
C THR A 155 25.09 -8.50 -2.87
N ILE A 156 24.97 -7.41 -3.63
CA ILE A 156 25.97 -6.98 -4.61
C ILE A 156 27.35 -6.86 -3.97
N ASN A 157 27.45 -6.18 -2.82
CA ASN A 157 28.73 -6.01 -2.13
C ASN A 157 29.29 -7.35 -1.66
N LEU A 158 28.45 -8.22 -1.09
CA LEU A 158 28.85 -9.55 -0.65
C LEU A 158 29.41 -10.40 -1.82
N PHE A 159 28.71 -10.41 -2.96
CA PHE A 159 29.14 -11.18 -4.13
C PHE A 159 30.36 -10.56 -4.81
N ALA A 160 30.43 -9.23 -4.92
CA ALA A 160 31.59 -8.55 -5.48
C ALA A 160 32.87 -8.85 -4.67
N SER A 161 32.80 -8.80 -3.33
CA SER A 161 33.93 -9.19 -2.47
C SER A 161 34.30 -10.66 -2.66
N ARG A 162 33.33 -11.57 -2.75
CA ARG A 162 33.58 -13.00 -3.02
C ARG A 162 34.24 -13.22 -4.38
N ILE A 163 33.81 -12.51 -5.43
CA ILE A 163 34.39 -12.58 -6.78
C ILE A 163 35.83 -12.05 -6.76
N ARG A 164 36.08 -10.93 -6.06
CA ARG A 164 37.43 -10.37 -5.91
C ARG A 164 38.39 -11.35 -5.26
N GLU A 165 38.01 -11.93 -4.11
CA GLU A 165 38.81 -12.95 -3.43
C GLU A 165 39.07 -14.17 -4.32
N TRP A 166 38.05 -14.65 -5.03
CA TRP A 166 38.15 -15.88 -5.80
C TRP A 166 38.96 -15.68 -7.09
N TYR A 167 38.67 -14.62 -7.84
CA TYR A 167 39.39 -14.29 -9.07
C TYR A 167 40.81 -13.77 -8.78
N GLY A 168 41.05 -13.20 -7.60
CA GLY A 168 42.39 -12.81 -7.13
C GLY A 168 43.38 -13.97 -7.04
N LEU A 169 42.91 -15.22 -6.95
CA LEU A 169 43.78 -16.40 -7.08
C LEU A 169 44.42 -16.50 -8.48
N HIS A 170 43.72 -16.01 -9.51
CA HIS A 170 44.15 -16.02 -10.91
C HIS A 170 44.81 -14.72 -11.35
N PHE A 171 44.30 -13.56 -10.89
CA PHE A 171 44.82 -12.25 -11.28
C PHE A 171 44.78 -11.28 -10.08
N PRO A 172 45.66 -11.45 -9.07
CA PRO A 172 45.62 -10.69 -7.82
C PRO A 172 45.85 -9.19 -8.00
N GLU A 173 46.67 -8.80 -8.98
CA GLU A 173 47.03 -7.39 -9.21
C GLU A 173 45.82 -6.55 -9.68
N MET A 174 44.77 -7.17 -10.22
CA MET A 174 43.57 -6.46 -10.67
C MET A 174 42.82 -5.79 -9.51
N ASP A 175 42.87 -6.36 -8.30
CA ASP A 175 42.16 -5.83 -7.14
C ASP A 175 42.64 -4.42 -6.75
N ASP A 176 43.94 -4.18 -6.91
CA ASP A 176 44.54 -2.87 -6.66
C ASP A 176 44.26 -1.86 -7.77
N ILE A 177 44.10 -2.33 -9.01
CA ILE A 177 43.94 -1.46 -10.19
C ILE A 177 42.47 -1.03 -10.38
N VAL A 178 41.52 -1.95 -10.21
CA VAL A 178 40.09 -1.69 -10.45
C VAL A 178 39.37 -1.56 -9.12
N LYS A 179 39.08 -0.32 -8.71
CA LYS A 179 38.46 -0.02 -7.41
C LYS A 179 36.95 -0.21 -7.40
N ASP A 180 36.26 0.08 -8.50
CA ASP A 180 34.82 -0.10 -8.56
C ASP A 180 34.42 -1.59 -8.64
N HIS A 181 33.38 -1.97 -7.88
CA HIS A 181 32.90 -3.35 -7.84
C HIS A 181 32.24 -3.77 -9.15
N LYS A 182 31.44 -2.89 -9.77
CA LYS A 182 30.72 -3.19 -11.00
C LYS A 182 31.72 -3.42 -12.15
N ASP A 183 32.72 -2.55 -12.28
CA ASP A 183 33.75 -2.66 -13.31
C ASP A 183 34.59 -3.94 -13.15
N TYR A 184 35.00 -4.25 -11.91
CA TYR A 184 35.75 -5.48 -11.62
C TYR A 184 34.95 -6.72 -12.02
N VAL A 185 33.69 -6.81 -11.58
CA VAL A 185 32.80 -7.92 -11.90
C VAL A 185 32.56 -8.04 -13.40
N LYS A 186 32.39 -6.90 -14.09
CA LYS A 186 32.20 -6.85 -15.54
C LYS A 186 33.41 -7.40 -16.30
N LEU A 187 34.62 -7.02 -15.90
CA LEU A 187 35.87 -7.54 -16.48
C LEU A 187 36.01 -9.06 -16.28
N VAL A 188 35.71 -9.56 -15.08
CA VAL A 188 35.71 -11.02 -14.81
C VAL A 188 34.69 -11.75 -15.70
N TYR A 189 33.48 -11.20 -15.85
CA TYR A 189 32.44 -11.79 -16.68
C TYR A 189 32.82 -11.82 -18.17
N GLU A 190 33.16 -10.65 -18.73
CA GLU A 190 33.31 -10.47 -20.17
C GLU A 190 34.70 -10.87 -20.69
N ILE A 191 35.79 -10.47 -20.02
CA ILE A 191 37.16 -10.77 -20.46
C ILE A 191 37.61 -12.15 -19.99
N GLY A 192 37.32 -12.49 -18.74
CA GLY A 192 37.65 -13.79 -18.16
C GLY A 192 39.15 -13.98 -17.92
N GLU A 193 39.82 -14.84 -18.67
CA GLU A 193 41.23 -15.18 -18.44
C GLU A 193 42.17 -13.97 -18.60
N ARG A 194 43.19 -13.82 -17.74
CA ARG A 194 44.13 -12.69 -17.76
C ARG A 194 44.87 -12.52 -19.08
N SER A 195 45.10 -13.61 -19.82
CA SER A 195 45.73 -13.58 -21.15
C SER A 195 44.92 -12.79 -22.19
N ASN A 196 43.61 -12.60 -21.94
CA ASN A 196 42.72 -11.81 -22.79
C ASN A 196 42.72 -10.30 -22.48
N TYR A 197 43.45 -9.82 -21.48
CA TYR A 197 43.50 -8.40 -21.15
C TYR A 197 44.44 -7.67 -22.11
N THR A 198 43.90 -7.28 -23.27
CA THR A 198 44.59 -6.51 -24.30
C THR A 198 43.97 -5.13 -24.44
N MET A 199 44.76 -4.14 -24.91
CA MET A 199 44.24 -2.79 -25.15
C MET A 199 43.05 -2.78 -26.11
N GLU A 200 43.03 -3.70 -27.09
CA GLU A 200 41.93 -3.81 -28.04
C GLU A 200 40.62 -4.26 -27.39
N LYS A 201 40.69 -5.24 -26.47
CA LYS A 201 39.51 -5.73 -25.75
C LYS A 201 39.05 -4.79 -24.64
N LEU A 202 39.97 -3.98 -24.09
CA LEU A 202 39.69 -3.05 -23.00
C LEU A 202 39.25 -1.65 -23.44
N LYS A 203 39.42 -1.28 -24.72
CA LYS A 203 39.12 0.07 -25.24
C LYS A 203 37.65 0.48 -25.08
N ASP A 204 36.74 -0.50 -25.02
CA ASP A 204 35.29 -0.27 -24.95
C ASP A 204 34.79 -0.16 -23.50
N TYR A 205 35.68 -0.24 -22.50
CA TYR A 205 35.36 -0.01 -21.10
C TYR A 205 35.57 1.45 -20.74
N ASP A 206 34.65 2.00 -19.94
CA ASP A 206 34.71 3.38 -19.45
C ASP A 206 35.69 3.50 -18.28
N LEU A 207 36.96 3.19 -18.55
CA LEU A 207 38.06 3.26 -17.58
C LEU A 207 39.14 4.22 -18.11
N PRO A 208 39.81 4.98 -17.22
CA PRO A 208 40.92 5.85 -17.61
C PRO A 208 42.02 5.10 -18.36
N GLU A 209 42.60 5.72 -19.40
CA GLU A 209 43.61 5.07 -20.24
C GLU A 209 44.84 4.57 -19.43
N ASP A 210 45.20 5.28 -18.35
CA ASP A 210 46.29 4.85 -17.46
C ASP A 210 45.94 3.56 -16.70
N VAL A 211 44.68 3.40 -16.27
CA VAL A 211 44.16 2.18 -15.64
C VAL A 211 44.19 1.01 -16.64
N LEU A 212 43.77 1.25 -17.88
CA LEU A 212 43.80 0.23 -18.94
C LEU A 212 45.24 -0.25 -19.22
N ARG A 213 46.19 0.68 -19.35
CA ARG A 213 47.61 0.33 -19.54
C ARG A 213 48.18 -0.44 -18.35
N LYS A 214 47.82 -0.05 -17.11
CA LYS A 214 48.21 -0.78 -15.89
C LYS A 214 47.67 -2.20 -15.91
N LEU A 215 46.40 -2.41 -16.27
CA LEU A 215 45.79 -3.74 -16.38
C LEU A 215 46.54 -4.65 -17.37
N VAL A 216 46.81 -4.16 -18.58
CA VAL A 216 47.52 -4.95 -19.61
C VAL A 216 48.93 -5.33 -19.15
N ASN A 217 49.64 -4.39 -18.51
CA ASN A 217 50.99 -4.65 -18.01
C ASN A 217 50.98 -5.63 -16.83
N ALA A 218 50.03 -5.46 -15.90
CA ALA A 218 49.86 -6.36 -14.76
C ALA A 218 49.47 -7.76 -15.21
N ALA A 219 48.59 -7.91 -16.20
CA ALA A 219 48.18 -9.22 -16.72
C ALA A 219 49.36 -10.02 -17.28
N LYS A 220 50.32 -9.35 -17.96
CA LYS A 220 51.53 -9.98 -18.51
C LYS A 220 52.53 -10.40 -17.43
N ALA A 221 52.61 -9.63 -16.35
CA ALA A 221 53.55 -9.84 -15.24
C ALA A 221 52.92 -10.55 -14.03
N SER A 222 51.66 -10.99 -14.16
CA SER A 222 50.87 -11.47 -13.02
C SER A 222 51.46 -12.73 -12.40
N MET A 223 51.49 -12.73 -11.07
CA MET A 223 51.92 -13.88 -10.26
C MET A 223 50.79 -14.87 -9.96
N GLY A 224 49.57 -14.61 -10.44
CA GLY A 224 48.40 -15.45 -10.19
C GLY A 224 48.47 -16.82 -10.85
N ALA A 225 47.75 -17.78 -10.26
CA ALA A 225 47.69 -19.15 -10.75
C ALA A 225 47.03 -19.24 -12.14
N SER A 226 47.38 -20.25 -12.92
CA SER A 226 46.60 -20.60 -14.11
C SER A 226 45.20 -21.05 -13.70
N ILE A 227 44.18 -20.63 -14.43
CA ILE A 227 42.80 -21.02 -14.18
C ILE A 227 42.31 -21.97 -15.29
N THR A 228 41.46 -22.93 -14.95
CA THR A 228 40.81 -23.76 -15.95
C THR A 228 39.54 -23.08 -16.46
N GLU A 229 39.08 -23.43 -17.66
CA GLU A 229 37.80 -22.93 -18.16
C GLU A 229 36.63 -23.33 -17.24
N PHE A 230 36.70 -24.51 -16.61
CA PHE A 230 35.68 -24.95 -15.65
C PHE A 230 35.58 -24.02 -14.44
N ASP A 231 36.72 -23.67 -13.83
CA ASP A 231 36.76 -22.75 -12.68
C ASP A 231 36.33 -21.33 -13.09
N LEU A 232 36.79 -20.87 -14.26
CA LEU A 232 36.44 -19.55 -14.79
C LEU A 232 34.94 -19.44 -15.07
N GLN A 233 34.30 -20.48 -15.62
CA GLN A 233 32.85 -20.49 -15.87
C GLN A 233 32.03 -20.40 -14.58
N ALA A 234 32.50 -21.05 -13.51
CA ALA A 234 31.85 -20.93 -12.20
C ALA A 234 31.92 -19.49 -11.66
N MET A 235 33.07 -18.83 -11.77
CA MET A 235 33.22 -17.41 -11.42
C MET A 235 32.36 -16.50 -12.29
N ARG A 236 32.34 -16.73 -13.61
CA ARG A 236 31.51 -15.98 -14.57
C ARG A 236 30.03 -16.06 -14.26
N SER A 237 29.55 -17.22 -13.79
CA SER A 237 28.15 -17.40 -13.39
C SER A 237 27.78 -16.51 -12.20
N LEU A 238 28.64 -16.45 -11.18
CA LEU A 238 28.45 -15.55 -10.04
C LEU A 238 28.58 -14.07 -10.46
N ALA A 239 29.50 -13.76 -11.35
CA ALA A 239 29.66 -12.42 -11.90
C ALA A 239 28.43 -11.97 -12.69
N LYS A 240 27.86 -12.84 -13.54
CA LYS A 240 26.63 -12.56 -14.27
C LYS A 240 25.46 -12.27 -13.33
N LEU A 241 25.24 -13.13 -12.34
CA LEU A 241 24.21 -12.90 -11.33
C LEU A 241 24.40 -11.55 -10.62
N THR A 242 25.64 -11.19 -10.30
CA THR A 242 25.96 -9.90 -9.65
C THR A 242 25.65 -8.71 -10.56
N LEU A 243 25.92 -8.81 -11.87
CA LEU A 243 25.53 -7.79 -12.84
C LEU A 243 24.01 -7.67 -12.97
N ASP A 244 23.29 -8.79 -12.98
CA ASP A 244 21.81 -8.80 -13.01
C ASP A 244 21.23 -8.14 -11.75
N LEU A 245 21.89 -8.26 -10.59
CA LEU A 245 21.51 -7.53 -9.38
C LEU A 245 21.72 -6.02 -9.50
N TYR A 246 22.76 -5.55 -10.20
CA TYR A 246 22.92 -4.12 -10.49
C TYR A 246 21.77 -3.58 -11.34
N ASP A 247 21.33 -4.35 -12.33
CA ASP A 247 20.20 -4.00 -13.20
C ASP A 247 18.88 -4.00 -12.41
N LEU A 248 18.67 -5.02 -11.56
CA LEU A 248 17.52 -5.07 -10.65
C LEU A 248 17.49 -3.87 -9.70
N ARG A 249 18.65 -3.46 -9.16
CA ARG A 249 18.74 -2.28 -8.30
C ARG A 249 18.30 -1.02 -9.04
N ALA A 250 18.70 -0.85 -10.29
CA ALA A 250 18.29 0.29 -11.12
C ALA A 250 16.77 0.27 -11.39
N ALA A 251 16.21 -0.90 -11.73
CA ALA A 251 14.77 -1.05 -11.92
C ALA A 251 13.96 -0.76 -10.65
N LEU A 252 14.47 -1.16 -9.47
CA LEU A 252 13.85 -0.83 -8.19
C LEU A 252 13.89 0.68 -7.91
N GLN A 253 15.00 1.36 -8.22
CA GLN A 253 15.10 2.81 -8.09
C GLN A 253 14.08 3.53 -8.99
N GLU A 254 13.97 3.12 -10.26
CA GLU A 254 12.98 3.68 -11.19
C GLU A 254 11.55 3.48 -10.68
N TYR A 255 11.23 2.27 -10.20
CA TYR A 255 9.94 1.99 -9.59
C TYR A 255 9.66 2.89 -8.38
N ILE A 256 10.63 3.07 -7.49
CA ILE A 256 10.49 3.94 -6.30
C ILE A 256 10.23 5.38 -6.74
N ASP A 257 10.99 5.90 -7.70
CA ASP A 257 10.85 7.27 -8.20
C ASP A 257 9.49 7.52 -8.88
N GLU A 258 8.96 6.52 -9.58
CA GLU A 258 7.60 6.58 -10.17
C GLU A 258 6.52 6.50 -9.10
N ALA A 259 6.62 5.52 -8.19
CA ALA A 259 5.63 5.32 -7.14
C ALA A 259 5.55 6.51 -6.19
N MET A 260 6.67 7.18 -5.90
CA MET A 260 6.70 8.40 -5.07
C MET A 260 6.09 9.63 -5.76
N LYS A 261 5.93 9.66 -7.09
CA LYS A 261 5.20 10.75 -7.79
C LYS A 261 3.69 10.59 -7.71
N GLU A 262 3.22 9.37 -7.46
CA GLU A 262 1.80 9.03 -7.32
C GLU A 262 1.30 9.11 -5.86
N VAL A 263 2.23 9.27 -4.92
CA VAL A 263 1.98 9.55 -3.49
C VAL A 263 1.89 11.06 -3.29
#